data_AF-A0A7L0LGP3-F1
#
_entry.id   AF-A0A7L0LGP3-F1
#
_cell.length_a   1.000
_cell.length_b   1.000
_cell.length_c   1.000
_cell.angle_alpha   90.00
_cell.angle_beta   90.00
_cell.angle_gamma   90.00
#
_symmetry.space_group_name_H-M   'P 1'
#
loop_
_entity.id
_entity.type
_entity.pdbx_description
1 polymer ?
#
loop_
_entity_poly.entity_id
_entity_poly.type
_entity_poly.pdbx_seq_one_letter_code
_entity_poly.pdbx_strand_id
1 'polypeptide(L)'
;DRRGQRINSAPQQIEVFPPFRLLPRKVTLIIGAMIQITAEGGPQPLSNIVFSINNGHIASVNSSGLVRGVAIGSGVVTGVLQAVDAETEKLVAVSQDTVEVEVVQLTAVRIRAPITRMKAGTQMPVYVMGITSTQTPFSFGSAVPGLTFHWSVTKRDTLDVRTRHSEAAFQLPANYNFAVDVYGRVKGRTGLKVVVKVLDAAANQFYNMARELSDEIQIQVFEKLHLVTPEAEAEHILMSPNSFIKLRTNR
;
A
#
# COMPACT_ATOMS: atom_id res chain seq x y z
N ASP A 1 30.94 -66.47 3.57
CA ASP A 1 29.69 -66.43 2.80
C ASP A 1 29.25 -64.96 2.71
N ARG A 2 29.59 -64.21 1.66
CA ARG A 2 28.88 -64.14 0.36
C ARG A 2 27.38 -63.83 0.47
N ARG A 3 26.95 -62.90 1.32
CA ARG A 3 25.64 -62.27 1.12
C ARG A 3 25.76 -60.78 1.34
N GLY A 4 25.92 -60.04 0.24
CA GLY A 4 25.59 -58.62 0.18
C GLY A 4 24.11 -58.45 0.46
N GLN A 5 23.72 -58.54 1.74
CA GLN A 5 22.35 -58.37 2.20
C GLN A 5 22.01 -56.89 2.04
N ARG A 6 21.25 -56.58 0.99
CA ARG A 6 20.58 -55.29 0.88
C ARG A 6 19.51 -55.23 1.96
N ILE A 7 19.73 -54.36 2.93
CA ILE A 7 18.73 -53.97 3.91
C ILE A 7 17.81 -52.99 3.20
N ASN A 8 16.55 -53.38 2.99
CA ASN A 8 15.54 -52.52 2.38
C ASN A 8 14.57 -52.08 3.49
N SER A 9 14.28 -50.80 3.56
CA SER A 9 13.17 -50.27 4.36
C SER A 9 11.86 -50.34 3.58
N ALA A 10 10.74 -50.26 4.29
CA ALA A 10 9.47 -49.95 3.64
C ALA A 10 9.56 -48.60 2.92
N PRO A 11 8.98 -48.45 1.71
CA PRO A 11 8.89 -47.14 1.05
C PRO A 11 8.12 -46.16 1.93
N GLN A 12 8.74 -45.02 2.27
CA GLN A 12 8.05 -43.89 2.90
C GLN A 12 7.65 -42.88 1.82
N GLN A 13 6.40 -42.43 1.89
CA GLN A 13 5.94 -41.31 1.06
C GLN A 13 6.56 -40.02 1.61
N ILE A 14 7.32 -39.32 0.76
CA ILE A 14 7.93 -38.03 1.09
C ILE A 14 7.17 -36.95 0.34
N GLU A 15 6.62 -36.00 1.08
CA GLU A 15 5.99 -34.81 0.50
C GLU A 15 6.88 -33.60 0.77
N VAL A 16 7.15 -32.84 -0.29
CA VAL A 16 7.98 -31.64 -0.23
C VAL A 16 7.10 -30.43 -0.48
N PHE A 17 7.05 -29.52 0.49
CA PHE A 17 6.26 -28.30 0.41
C PHE A 17 7.16 -27.06 0.27
N PRO A 18 6.66 -25.97 -0.34
CA PRO A 18 7.31 -24.67 -0.23
C PRO A 18 7.51 -24.28 1.25
N PRO A 19 8.52 -23.46 1.58
CA PRO A 19 8.74 -23.03 2.95
C PRO A 19 7.50 -22.29 3.49
N PHE A 20 7.13 -22.57 4.73
CA PHE A 20 6.09 -21.81 5.42
C PHE A 20 6.56 -20.37 5.61
N ARG A 21 5.76 -19.42 5.13
CA ARG A 21 6.11 -18.00 5.15
C ARG A 21 4.94 -17.13 5.57
N LEU A 22 5.21 -16.13 6.40
CA LEU A 22 4.28 -15.07 6.75
C LEU A 22 4.55 -13.82 5.92
N LEU A 23 3.46 -13.21 5.46
CA LEU A 23 3.46 -11.99 4.67
C LEU A 23 2.48 -10.95 5.26
N PRO A 24 2.82 -9.66 5.18
CA PRO A 24 4.12 -9.11 4.76
C PRO A 24 5.22 -9.36 5.80
N ARG A 25 6.50 -9.24 5.42
CA ARG A 25 7.66 -9.49 6.30
C ARG A 25 7.90 -8.44 7.36
N LYS A 26 7.57 -7.19 7.03
CA LYS A 26 7.66 -6.04 7.91
C LYS A 26 6.40 -5.22 7.77
N VAL A 27 5.86 -4.82 8.90
CA VAL A 27 4.67 -4.00 9.01
C VAL A 27 5.02 -2.76 9.83
N THR A 28 4.61 -1.60 9.33
CA THR A 28 4.55 -0.37 10.15
C THR A 28 3.08 0.03 10.31
N LEU A 29 2.64 0.27 11.53
CA LEU A 29 1.28 0.69 11.91
C LEU A 29 1.32 1.96 12.74
N ILE A 30 0.22 2.70 12.78
CA ILE A 30 -0.04 3.67 13.85
C ILE A 30 -0.88 3.04 14.95
N ILE A 31 -0.98 3.73 16.08
CA ILE A 31 -1.86 3.31 17.18
C ILE A 31 -3.30 3.15 16.68
N GLY A 32 -3.90 2.00 16.98
CA GLY A 32 -5.27 1.66 16.59
C GLY A 32 -5.41 1.11 15.17
N ALA A 33 -4.39 1.17 14.32
CA ALA A 33 -4.40 0.58 12.99
C ALA A 33 -4.28 -0.94 13.04
N MET A 34 -4.83 -1.59 12.01
CA MET A 34 -4.90 -3.04 11.89
C MET A 34 -4.41 -3.51 10.53
N ILE A 35 -3.75 -4.67 10.49
CA ILE A 35 -3.35 -5.35 9.25
C ILE A 35 -3.50 -6.86 9.39
N GLN A 36 -3.82 -7.53 8.30
CA GLN A 36 -3.88 -8.98 8.22
C GLN A 36 -2.51 -9.54 7.83
N ILE A 37 -1.98 -10.48 8.62
CA ILE A 37 -0.86 -11.33 8.22
C ILE A 37 -1.40 -12.58 7.56
N THR A 38 -0.87 -12.93 6.40
CA THR A 38 -1.25 -14.13 5.65
C THR A 38 -0.10 -15.12 5.63
N ALA A 39 -0.41 -16.41 5.72
CA ALA A 39 0.56 -17.46 5.54
C ALA A 39 0.54 -18.01 4.11
N GLU A 40 1.70 -18.37 3.59
CA GLU A 40 1.90 -19.07 2.31
C GLU A 40 2.86 -20.26 2.50
N GLY A 41 2.80 -21.25 1.60
CA GLY A 41 3.63 -22.45 1.67
C GLY A 41 3.25 -23.40 2.82
N GLY A 42 4.10 -24.37 3.12
CA GLY A 42 3.87 -25.40 4.14
C GLY A 42 2.93 -26.55 3.71
N PRO A 43 2.82 -27.60 4.54
CA PRO A 43 1.89 -28.71 4.34
C PRO A 43 0.46 -28.25 4.13
N GLN A 44 -0.22 -28.84 3.14
CA GLN A 44 -1.61 -28.53 2.82
C GLN A 44 -2.55 -29.65 3.32
N PRO A 45 -3.72 -29.31 3.88
CA PRO A 45 -4.22 -27.95 4.12
C PRO A 45 -3.58 -27.29 5.35
N LEU A 46 -3.33 -25.99 5.25
CA LEU A 46 -2.85 -25.13 6.36
C LEU A 46 -3.95 -24.94 7.41
N SER A 47 -4.20 -25.96 8.22
CA SER A 47 -5.39 -26.01 9.09
C SER A 47 -5.15 -25.46 10.50
N ASN A 48 -3.90 -25.34 10.96
CA ASN A 48 -3.63 -24.95 12.34
C ASN A 48 -2.37 -24.08 12.48
N ILE A 49 -2.55 -22.77 12.27
CA ILE A 49 -1.50 -21.77 12.52
C ILE A 49 -1.80 -21.05 13.83
N VAL A 50 -0.85 -21.10 14.76
CA VAL A 50 -0.94 -20.39 16.04
C VAL A 50 -0.11 -19.11 15.95
N PHE A 51 -0.78 -17.97 16.04
CA PHE A 51 -0.12 -16.66 16.10
C PHE A 51 0.15 -16.23 17.54
N SER A 52 1.32 -15.68 17.78
CA SER A 52 1.71 -15.06 19.03
C SER A 52 2.53 -13.80 18.78
N ILE A 53 2.60 -12.92 19.77
CA ILE A 53 3.44 -11.71 19.72
C ILE A 53 4.32 -11.66 20.95
N ASN A 54 5.57 -11.24 20.77
CA ASN A 54 6.53 -11.13 21.87
C ASN A 54 6.18 -10.05 22.90
N ASN A 55 5.44 -9.01 22.51
CA ASN A 55 5.09 -7.89 23.37
C ASN A 55 3.66 -7.38 23.10
N GLY A 56 2.72 -7.83 23.94
CA GLY A 56 1.31 -7.44 23.88
C GLY A 56 1.03 -5.97 24.20
N HIS A 57 1.97 -5.25 24.81
CA HIS A 57 1.81 -3.81 25.06
C HIS A 57 2.00 -2.98 23.80
N ILE A 58 2.77 -3.47 22.82
CA ILE A 58 3.06 -2.76 21.57
C ILE A 58 1.99 -3.06 20.52
N ALA A 59 1.66 -4.33 20.35
CA ALA A 59 0.62 -4.76 19.42
C ALA A 59 -0.06 -6.04 19.90
N SER A 60 -1.23 -6.35 19.36
CA SER A 60 -1.96 -7.59 19.63
C SER A 60 -2.22 -8.33 18.33
N VAL A 61 -2.14 -9.66 18.34
CA VAL A 61 -2.51 -10.52 17.21
C VAL A 61 -3.61 -11.48 17.63
N ASN A 62 -4.62 -11.67 16.79
CA ASN A 62 -5.69 -12.65 17.05
C ASN A 62 -5.39 -14.01 16.38
N SER A 63 -6.28 -14.99 16.58
CA SER A 63 -6.15 -16.32 15.98
C SER A 63 -6.20 -16.34 14.46
N SER A 64 -6.78 -15.31 13.82
CA SER A 64 -6.80 -15.20 12.36
C SER A 64 -5.54 -14.56 11.78
N GLY A 65 -4.61 -14.05 12.59
CA GLY A 65 -3.43 -13.30 12.14
C GLY A 65 -3.69 -11.81 11.90
N LEU A 66 -4.82 -11.26 12.39
CA LEU A 66 -5.08 -9.82 12.39
C LEU A 66 -4.30 -9.17 13.52
N VAL A 67 -3.36 -8.30 13.14
CA VAL A 67 -2.51 -7.53 14.05
C VAL A 67 -3.09 -6.13 14.24
N ARG A 68 -3.15 -5.66 15.48
CA ARG A 68 -3.54 -4.29 15.86
C ARG A 68 -2.43 -3.60 16.62
N GLY A 69 -2.09 -2.37 16.23
CA GLY A 69 -1.15 -1.52 16.97
C GLY A 69 -1.77 -0.95 18.24
N VAL A 70 -1.09 -1.09 19.37
CA VAL A 70 -1.57 -0.70 20.71
C VAL A 70 -0.76 0.47 21.28
N ALA A 71 0.57 0.38 21.26
CA ALA A 71 1.46 1.44 21.75
C ALA A 71 2.73 1.50 20.90
N ILE A 72 3.41 2.65 20.95
CA ILE A 72 4.64 2.89 20.17
C ILE A 72 5.71 1.89 20.57
N GLY A 73 6.37 1.31 19.57
CA GLY A 73 7.48 0.38 19.77
C GLY A 73 7.59 -0.64 18.65
N SER A 74 8.54 -1.56 18.81
CA SER A 74 8.75 -2.66 17.88
C SER A 74 8.48 -4.00 18.54
N GLY A 75 7.76 -4.86 17.84
CA GLY A 75 7.43 -6.22 18.24
C GLY A 75 7.69 -7.21 17.10
N VAL A 76 7.61 -8.49 17.44
CA VAL A 76 7.72 -9.59 16.48
C VAL A 76 6.52 -10.50 16.67
N VAL A 77 5.78 -10.70 15.58
CA VAL A 77 4.70 -11.68 15.51
C VAL A 77 5.27 -12.98 14.97
N THR A 78 4.99 -14.07 15.67
CA THR A 78 5.40 -15.43 15.30
C THR A 78 4.16 -16.23 14.93
N GLY A 79 4.18 -16.86 13.76
CA GLY A 79 3.20 -17.87 13.38
C GLY A 79 3.86 -19.23 13.43
N VAL A 80 3.24 -20.16 14.15
CA VAL A 80 3.70 -21.54 14.27
C VAL A 80 2.68 -22.43 13.56
N LEU A 81 3.13 -23.13 12.52
CA LEU A 81 2.33 -24.14 11.83
C LEU A 81 2.43 -25.45 12.60
N GLN A 82 1.30 -25.91 13.11
CA GLN A 82 1.18 -27.18 13.81
C GLN A 82 0.53 -28.21 12.89
N ALA A 83 1.04 -29.44 12.92
CA ALA A 83 0.41 -30.59 12.28
C ALA A 83 0.23 -31.71 13.29
N VAL A 84 -0.71 -32.61 13.00
CA VAL A 84 -0.86 -33.84 13.76
C VAL A 84 0.17 -34.83 13.24
N ASP A 85 1.02 -35.31 14.14
CA ASP A 85 1.95 -36.39 13.85
C ASP A 85 1.16 -37.69 13.61
N ALA A 86 1.41 -38.32 12.45
CA ALA A 86 0.71 -39.53 12.01
C ALA A 86 0.97 -40.75 12.90
N GLU A 87 2.09 -40.76 13.65
CA GLU A 87 2.44 -41.88 14.53
C GLU A 87 2.01 -41.65 15.98
N THR A 88 2.02 -40.40 16.45
CA THR A 88 1.78 -40.08 17.87
C THR A 88 0.43 -39.42 18.15
N GLU A 89 -0.35 -39.07 17.12
CA GLU A 89 -1.62 -38.32 17.18
C GLU A 89 -1.52 -36.99 17.97
N LYS A 90 -0.30 -36.47 18.17
CA LYS A 90 -0.06 -35.21 18.90
C LYS A 90 0.18 -34.06 17.94
N LEU A 91 -0.19 -32.86 18.36
CA LEU A 91 0.14 -31.63 17.66
C LEU A 91 1.63 -31.32 17.84
N VAL A 92 2.37 -31.25 16.73
CA VAL A 92 3.79 -30.92 16.68
C VAL A 92 3.98 -29.68 15.81
N ALA A 93 4.86 -28.77 16.25
CA ALA A 93 5.26 -27.62 15.46
C ALA A 93 6.13 -28.09 14.28
N VAL A 94 5.61 -27.96 13.06
CA VAL A 94 6.28 -28.40 11.83
C VAL A 94 7.16 -27.29 11.27
N SER A 95 6.66 -26.05 11.31
CA SER A 95 7.38 -24.90 10.80
C SER A 95 6.96 -23.64 11.54
N GLN A 96 7.81 -22.62 11.52
CA GLN A 96 7.53 -21.33 12.11
C GLN A 96 8.13 -20.23 11.25
N ASP A 97 7.50 -19.07 11.29
CA ASP A 97 8.03 -17.88 10.65
C ASP A 97 7.60 -16.62 11.42
N THR A 98 8.29 -15.51 11.17
CA THR A 98 8.14 -14.27 11.92
C THR A 98 7.92 -13.06 11.03
N VAL A 99 7.22 -12.06 11.59
CA VAL A 99 6.95 -10.76 10.99
C VAL A 99 7.34 -9.66 11.97
N GLU A 100 8.11 -8.70 11.51
CA GLU A 100 8.44 -7.50 12.27
C GLU A 100 7.26 -6.53 12.26
N VAL A 101 6.85 -6.05 13.43
CA VAL A 101 5.78 -5.06 13.59
C VAL A 101 6.34 -3.84 14.28
N GLU A 102 6.17 -2.68 13.67
CA GLU A 102 6.59 -1.39 14.21
C GLU A 102 5.37 -0.49 14.36
N VAL A 103 5.11 -0.01 15.57
CA VAL A 103 4.02 0.93 15.86
C VAL A 103 4.62 2.30 16.08
N VAL A 104 4.20 3.28 15.28
CA VAL A 104 4.78 4.62 15.24
C VAL A 104 3.72 5.71 15.34
N GLN A 105 4.15 6.93 15.66
CA GLN A 105 3.35 8.13 15.47
C GLN A 105 3.66 8.76 14.13
N LEU A 106 2.64 9.33 13.48
CA LEU A 106 2.87 10.18 12.31
C LEU A 106 3.38 11.55 12.77
N THR A 107 4.59 11.89 12.33
CA THR A 107 5.21 13.21 12.58
C THR A 107 4.82 14.22 11.50
N ALA A 108 4.73 13.76 10.25
CA ALA A 108 4.13 14.49 9.15
C ALA A 108 3.55 13.52 8.11
N VAL A 109 2.82 14.08 7.16
CA VAL A 109 2.29 13.38 5.99
C VAL A 109 2.90 13.95 4.73
N ARG A 110 2.87 13.20 3.64
CA ARG A 110 3.24 13.65 2.31
C ARG A 110 2.30 13.11 1.24
N ILE A 111 2.11 13.88 0.18
CA ILE A 111 1.39 13.47 -1.01
C ILE A 111 2.36 12.71 -1.90
N ARG A 112 2.06 11.44 -2.16
CA ARG A 112 2.75 10.64 -3.16
C ARG A 112 2.00 10.72 -4.48
N ALA A 113 2.60 11.42 -5.43
CA ALA A 113 2.18 11.43 -6.82
C ALA A 113 3.23 10.73 -7.70
N PRO A 114 2.83 9.86 -8.65
CA PRO A 114 3.75 9.25 -9.61
C PRO A 114 4.46 10.28 -10.50
N ILE A 115 3.75 11.37 -10.84
CA ILE A 115 4.23 12.46 -11.68
C ILE A 115 3.75 13.80 -11.12
N THR A 116 4.55 14.86 -11.30
CA THR A 116 4.15 16.24 -10.99
C THR A 116 3.85 17.06 -12.24
N ARG A 117 4.05 16.46 -13.42
CA ARG A 117 3.73 17.06 -14.71
C ARG A 117 2.87 16.10 -15.51
N MET A 118 1.62 16.49 -15.80
CA MET A 118 0.64 15.65 -16.48
C MET A 118 0.02 16.34 -17.68
N LYS A 119 -0.46 15.54 -18.63
CA LYS A 119 -1.12 16.04 -19.83
C LYS A 119 -2.58 16.41 -19.50
N ALA A 120 -3.10 17.44 -20.14
CA ALA A 120 -4.52 17.76 -20.08
C ALA A 120 -5.36 16.58 -20.62
N GLY A 121 -6.48 16.29 -19.96
CA GLY A 121 -7.36 15.18 -20.27
C GLY A 121 -6.91 13.81 -19.73
N THR A 122 -5.80 13.73 -18.98
CA THR A 122 -5.38 12.48 -18.31
C THR A 122 -5.71 12.51 -16.82
N GLN A 123 -5.70 11.34 -16.18
CA GLN A 123 -5.84 11.16 -14.74
C GLN A 123 -4.58 10.56 -14.14
N MET A 124 -4.32 10.82 -12.85
CA MET A 124 -3.31 10.10 -12.08
C MET A 124 -3.78 9.83 -10.66
N PRO A 125 -3.44 8.65 -10.09
CA PRO A 125 -3.72 8.36 -8.69
C PRO A 125 -2.70 9.08 -7.81
N VAL A 126 -3.18 9.64 -6.70
CA VAL A 126 -2.34 10.21 -5.63
C VAL A 126 -2.82 9.68 -4.29
N TYR A 127 -1.89 9.52 -3.36
CA TYR A 127 -2.21 9.01 -2.02
C TYR A 127 -1.33 9.64 -0.95
N VAL A 128 -1.83 9.62 0.27
CA VAL A 128 -1.10 10.09 1.44
C VAL A 128 -0.13 9.00 1.90
N MET A 129 1.09 9.39 2.25
CA MET A 129 2.03 8.57 3.00
C MET A 129 2.48 9.33 4.24
N GLY A 130 3.08 8.63 5.20
CA GLY A 130 3.91 9.28 6.22
C GLY A 130 5.26 9.70 5.65
N ILE A 131 6.15 10.18 6.53
CA ILE A 131 7.49 10.66 6.12
C ILE A 131 8.34 9.52 5.56
N THR A 132 8.31 8.35 6.22
CA THR A 132 9.09 7.17 5.77
C THR A 132 8.39 6.44 4.63
N SER A 133 9.11 5.62 3.88
CA SER A 133 8.53 4.75 2.84
C SER A 133 7.70 3.60 3.42
N THR A 134 7.88 3.27 4.70
CA THR A 134 7.15 2.18 5.37
C THR A 134 5.79 2.63 5.92
N GLN A 135 5.59 3.94 6.14
CA GLN A 135 4.32 4.54 6.56
C GLN A 135 3.39 4.71 5.34
N THR A 136 2.83 3.61 4.88
CA THR A 136 1.93 3.56 3.72
C THR A 136 0.47 3.78 4.15
N PRO A 137 -0.49 3.95 3.22
CA PRO A 137 -1.91 3.99 3.57
C PRO A 137 -2.39 2.81 4.45
N PHE A 138 -1.80 1.63 4.31
CA PHE A 138 -2.13 0.47 5.14
C PHE A 138 -1.69 0.62 6.59
N SER A 139 -0.72 1.51 6.87
CA SER A 139 -0.25 1.80 8.22
C SER A 139 -1.26 2.56 9.07
N PHE A 140 -2.20 3.29 8.45
CA PHE A 140 -3.09 4.20 9.17
C PHE A 140 -4.54 4.22 8.69
N GLY A 141 -4.85 3.75 7.48
CA GLY A 141 -6.19 3.83 6.90
C GLY A 141 -7.26 2.98 7.62
N SER A 142 -6.84 2.00 8.42
CA SER A 142 -7.70 1.12 9.22
C SER A 142 -7.78 1.51 10.70
N ALA A 143 -7.21 2.65 11.09
CA ALA A 143 -7.10 3.02 12.49
C ALA A 143 -8.45 3.29 13.15
N VAL A 144 -8.57 2.88 14.42
CA VAL A 144 -9.71 3.16 15.28
C VAL A 144 -9.21 3.69 16.64
N PRO A 145 -9.46 4.96 17.01
CA PRO A 145 -10.17 6.01 16.25
C PRO A 145 -9.53 6.33 14.90
N GLY A 146 -10.33 6.74 13.92
CA GLY A 146 -9.88 6.96 12.54
C GLY A 146 -9.21 8.31 12.28
N LEU A 147 -8.65 8.43 11.08
CA LEU A 147 -8.16 9.69 10.51
C LEU A 147 -9.13 10.17 9.42
N THR A 148 -9.19 11.49 9.20
CA THR A 148 -9.98 12.10 8.11
C THR A 148 -9.08 12.83 7.12
N PHE A 149 -9.38 12.71 5.83
CA PHE A 149 -8.53 13.23 4.75
C PHE A 149 -9.28 14.27 3.93
N HIS A 150 -8.78 15.50 3.94
CA HIS A 150 -9.38 16.63 3.23
C HIS A 150 -8.45 17.12 2.12
N TRP A 151 -8.87 16.93 0.88
CA TRP A 151 -8.12 17.36 -0.30
C TRP A 151 -8.63 18.71 -0.81
N SER A 152 -7.70 19.53 -1.27
CA SER A 152 -7.99 20.85 -1.84
C SER A 152 -7.02 21.18 -2.97
N VAL A 153 -7.47 22.00 -3.92
CA VAL A 153 -6.70 22.45 -5.08
C VAL A 153 -6.74 23.96 -5.15
N THR A 154 -5.60 24.59 -5.42
CA THR A 154 -5.52 26.06 -5.55
C THR A 154 -6.32 26.57 -6.76
N LYS A 155 -6.24 25.90 -7.91
CA LYS A 155 -6.94 26.25 -9.16
C LYS A 155 -7.75 25.06 -9.70
N ARG A 156 -9.05 25.05 -9.41
CA ARG A 156 -9.98 23.98 -9.81
C ARG A 156 -10.14 23.84 -11.33
N ASP A 157 -9.93 24.92 -12.08
CA ASP A 157 -9.97 24.89 -13.56
C ASP A 157 -8.78 24.15 -14.16
N THR A 158 -7.65 24.07 -13.45
CA THR A 158 -6.44 23.38 -13.90
C THR A 158 -6.44 21.91 -13.51
N LEU A 159 -6.85 21.60 -12.27
CA LEU A 159 -6.84 20.25 -11.73
C LEU A 159 -8.11 19.99 -10.93
N ASP A 160 -8.73 18.84 -11.19
CA ASP A 160 -9.92 18.36 -10.50
C ASP A 160 -9.54 17.15 -9.63
N VAL A 161 -10.10 17.04 -8.42
CA VAL A 161 -9.81 15.94 -7.48
C VAL A 161 -11.08 15.14 -7.28
N ARG A 162 -11.01 13.83 -7.47
CA ARG A 162 -12.14 12.92 -7.32
C ARG A 162 -11.77 11.73 -6.45
N THR A 163 -12.76 11.21 -5.73
CA THR A 163 -12.60 9.95 -5.00
C THR A 163 -12.45 8.80 -5.99
N ARG A 164 -11.69 7.77 -5.60
CA ARG A 164 -11.45 6.58 -6.46
C ARG A 164 -12.72 5.82 -6.87
N HIS A 165 -13.82 6.02 -6.16
CA HIS A 165 -15.13 5.40 -6.46
C HIS A 165 -16.14 6.39 -7.06
N SER A 166 -15.68 7.55 -7.54
CA SER A 166 -16.56 8.59 -8.08
C SER A 166 -17.35 8.12 -9.32
N GLU A 167 -16.79 7.21 -10.12
CA GLU A 167 -17.48 6.60 -11.28
C GLU A 167 -18.67 5.72 -10.86
N ALA A 168 -18.62 5.12 -9.66
CA ALA A 168 -19.70 4.31 -9.11
C ALA A 168 -20.78 5.14 -8.39
N ALA A 169 -20.74 6.48 -8.50
CA ALA A 169 -21.56 7.42 -7.73
C ALA A 169 -21.50 7.22 -6.19
N PHE A 170 -20.46 6.54 -5.70
CA PHE A 170 -20.28 6.26 -4.28
C PHE A 170 -19.39 7.34 -3.65
N GLN A 171 -19.98 8.17 -2.80
CA GLN A 171 -19.22 9.14 -2.00
C GLN A 171 -18.58 8.42 -0.82
N LEU A 172 -17.26 8.19 -0.90
CA LEU A 172 -16.52 7.69 0.25
C LEU A 172 -16.57 8.72 1.39
N PRO A 173 -16.84 8.28 2.63
CA PRO A 173 -16.63 9.10 3.82
C PRO A 173 -15.19 9.64 3.85
N ALA A 174 -14.99 10.82 4.44
CA ALA A 174 -13.68 11.45 4.56
C ALA A 174 -12.63 10.55 5.23
N ASN A 175 -13.07 9.55 6.01
CA ASN A 175 -12.24 8.58 6.73
C ASN A 175 -11.41 7.67 5.80
N TYR A 176 -11.85 7.49 4.54
CA TYR A 176 -11.22 6.57 3.59
C TYR A 176 -10.62 7.27 2.37
N ASN A 177 -10.58 8.60 2.38
CA ASN A 177 -10.03 9.42 1.29
C ASN A 177 -8.51 9.60 1.38
N PHE A 178 -7.77 8.63 1.93
CA PHE A 178 -6.30 8.65 1.91
C PHE A 178 -5.70 8.51 0.49
N ALA A 179 -6.51 8.15 -0.50
CA ALA A 179 -6.15 8.08 -1.91
C ALA A 179 -7.27 8.65 -2.79
N VAL A 180 -6.89 9.45 -3.78
CA VAL A 180 -7.79 10.14 -4.72
C VAL A 180 -7.20 10.10 -6.13
N ASP A 181 -8.03 10.32 -7.13
CA ASP A 181 -7.59 10.51 -8.51
C ASP A 181 -7.65 12.00 -8.85
N VAL A 182 -6.60 12.50 -9.51
CA VAL A 182 -6.54 13.88 -9.98
C VAL A 182 -6.57 13.94 -11.50
N TYR A 183 -7.37 14.85 -12.04
CA TYR A 183 -7.63 14.99 -13.47
C TYR A 183 -7.09 16.32 -13.97
N GLY A 184 -6.20 16.27 -14.96
CA GLY A 184 -5.68 17.46 -15.63
C GLY A 184 -6.74 18.06 -16.54
N ARG A 185 -7.13 19.30 -16.31
CA ARG A 185 -8.17 20.01 -17.07
C ARG A 185 -7.55 20.98 -18.06
N VAL A 186 -7.27 22.20 -17.60
CA VAL A 186 -6.68 23.28 -18.41
C VAL A 186 -5.17 23.36 -18.16
N LYS A 187 -4.40 23.82 -19.15
CA LYS A 187 -2.96 24.08 -18.94
C LYS A 187 -2.74 25.06 -17.80
N GLY A 188 -1.75 24.77 -16.96
CA GLY A 188 -1.45 25.63 -15.82
C GLY A 188 -0.59 24.94 -14.77
N ARG A 189 -0.23 25.72 -13.74
CA ARG A 189 0.35 25.21 -12.50
C ARG A 189 -0.63 25.45 -11.36
N THR A 190 -0.84 24.43 -10.54
CA THR A 190 -1.71 24.48 -9.36
C THR A 190 -1.13 23.68 -8.22
N GLY A 191 -1.39 24.11 -6.98
CA GLY A 191 -1.12 23.32 -5.78
C GLY A 191 -2.22 22.28 -5.55
N LEU A 192 -1.81 21.12 -5.09
CA LEU A 192 -2.67 20.08 -4.52
C LEU A 192 -2.27 19.93 -3.06
N LYS A 193 -3.21 20.17 -2.15
CA LYS A 193 -3.00 20.14 -0.71
C LYS A 193 -3.89 19.11 -0.04
N VAL A 194 -3.33 18.37 0.91
CA VAL A 194 -4.07 17.45 1.78
C VAL A 194 -3.92 17.89 3.24
N VAL A 195 -5.02 17.82 3.99
CA VAL A 195 -5.04 18.01 5.44
C VAL A 195 -5.63 16.75 6.08
N VAL A 196 -4.82 16.10 6.92
CA VAL A 196 -5.19 14.88 7.64
C VAL A 196 -5.45 15.23 9.10
N LYS A 197 -6.63 14.88 9.62
CA LYS A 197 -7.01 15.17 11.00
C LYS A 197 -7.30 13.89 11.78
N VAL A 198 -6.87 13.86 13.03
CA VAL A 198 -7.26 12.80 13.96
C VAL A 198 -8.70 13.02 14.45
N LEU A 199 -9.46 11.94 14.61
CA LEU A 199 -10.77 12.01 15.27
C LEU A 199 -10.64 12.17 16.79
N ASP A 200 -9.57 11.60 17.37
CA ASP A 200 -9.27 11.70 18.79
C ASP A 200 -7.77 11.96 19.00
N ALA A 201 -7.43 13.12 19.56
CA ALA A 201 -6.04 13.47 19.86
C ALA A 201 -5.46 12.66 21.04
N ALA A 202 -6.31 12.16 21.95
CA ALA A 202 -5.88 11.34 23.08
C ALA A 202 -5.42 9.94 22.63
N ALA A 203 -5.80 9.51 21.42
CA ALA A 203 -5.34 8.26 20.82
C ALA A 203 -3.84 8.27 20.46
N ASN A 204 -3.14 9.41 20.61
CA ASN A 204 -1.68 9.53 20.40
C ASN A 204 -1.21 9.06 19.02
N GLN A 205 -2.01 9.23 17.98
CA GLN A 205 -1.69 8.79 16.61
C GLN A 205 -0.71 9.73 15.90
N PHE A 206 -0.78 11.02 16.20
CA PHE A 206 0.15 12.03 15.72
C PHE A 206 1.15 12.40 16.80
N TYR A 207 2.37 12.75 16.37
CA TYR A 207 3.40 13.21 17.28
C TYR A 207 2.98 14.48 18.02
N ASN A 208 3.35 14.57 19.31
CA ASN A 208 3.04 15.70 20.18
C ASN A 208 1.55 16.08 20.27
N MET A 209 0.65 15.08 20.17
CA MET A 209 -0.81 15.27 20.21
C MET A 209 -1.32 16.29 19.17
N ALA A 210 -0.63 16.41 18.02
CA ALA A 210 -1.07 17.26 16.94
C ALA A 210 -2.48 16.86 16.48
N ARG A 211 -3.30 17.86 16.15
CA ARG A 211 -4.68 17.62 15.67
C ARG A 211 -4.76 17.43 14.16
N GLU A 212 -3.81 18.01 13.44
CA GLU A 212 -3.77 17.96 11.99
C GLU A 212 -2.33 17.94 11.46
N LEU A 213 -2.16 17.26 10.33
CA LEU A 213 -0.94 17.25 9.53
C LEU A 213 -1.32 17.63 8.10
N SER A 214 -0.44 18.30 7.36
CA SER A 214 -0.71 18.70 5.99
C SER A 214 0.51 18.62 5.09
N ASP A 215 0.26 18.43 3.80
CA ASP A 215 1.28 18.56 2.76
C ASP A 215 0.69 19.20 1.51
N GLU A 216 1.54 19.83 0.70
CA GLU A 216 1.17 20.49 -0.54
C GLU A 216 2.23 20.28 -1.63
N ILE A 217 1.80 19.82 -2.80
CA ILE A 217 2.66 19.64 -3.97
C ILE A 217 2.18 20.49 -5.13
N GLN A 218 3.10 20.91 -6.00
CA GLN A 218 2.77 21.64 -7.22
C GLN A 218 2.63 20.67 -8.40
N ILE A 219 1.51 20.75 -9.12
CA ILE A 219 1.21 19.96 -10.32
C ILE A 219 1.14 20.90 -11.52
N GLN A 220 1.87 20.55 -12.58
CA GLN A 220 1.84 21.23 -13.87
C GLN A 220 1.03 20.43 -14.89
N VAL A 221 -0.06 21.01 -15.36
CA VAL A 221 -0.85 20.48 -16.47
C VAL A 221 -0.40 21.14 -17.77
N PHE A 222 -0.09 20.33 -18.79
CA PHE A 222 0.32 20.82 -20.11
C PHE A 222 -0.59 20.27 -21.22
N GLU A 223 -0.75 21.04 -22.29
CA GLU A 223 -1.56 20.64 -23.44
C GLU A 223 -0.92 19.50 -24.24
N LYS A 224 -1.76 18.74 -24.96
CA LYS A 224 -1.28 17.78 -25.97
C LYS A 224 -0.42 18.55 -26.98
N LEU A 225 0.75 17.98 -27.30
CA LEU A 225 1.57 18.48 -28.39
C LEU A 225 0.79 18.34 -29.69
N HIS A 226 0.67 19.43 -30.45
CA HIS A 226 0.07 19.43 -31.78
C HIS A 226 0.83 20.39 -32.70
N LEU A 227 0.73 20.16 -34.00
CA LEU A 227 1.26 21.06 -35.02
C LEU A 227 0.32 22.26 -35.16
N VAL A 228 0.92 23.44 -35.06
CA VAL A 228 0.29 24.74 -35.36
C VAL A 228 0.52 25.09 -36.83
N THR A 229 1.62 24.63 -37.42
CA THR A 229 1.91 24.84 -38.85
C THR A 229 2.63 23.63 -39.41
N PRO A 230 2.09 22.92 -40.42
CA PRO A 230 0.70 23.03 -40.89
C PRO A 230 -0.29 22.63 -39.78
N GLU A 231 -1.53 23.13 -39.81
CA GLU A 231 -2.58 22.69 -38.89
C GLU A 231 -3.03 21.28 -39.30
N ALA A 232 -2.33 20.27 -38.79
CA ALA A 232 -2.54 18.87 -39.11
C ALA A 232 -2.27 18.00 -37.87
N GLU A 233 -2.85 16.80 -37.85
CA GLU A 233 -2.46 15.80 -36.87
C GLU A 233 -1.01 15.37 -37.14
N ALA A 234 -0.19 15.35 -36.08
CA ALA A 234 1.25 15.07 -36.20
C ALA A 234 1.58 13.68 -36.76
N GLU A 235 0.59 12.80 -36.87
CA GLU A 235 0.75 11.41 -37.31
C GLU A 235 0.85 11.29 -38.83
N HIS A 236 0.34 12.27 -39.60
CA HIS A 236 0.29 12.18 -41.06
C HIS A 236 0.63 13.52 -41.73
N ILE A 237 1.88 13.68 -42.17
CA ILE A 237 2.30 14.79 -43.04
C ILE A 237 2.60 14.22 -44.42
N LEU A 238 1.77 14.55 -45.41
CA LEU A 238 2.00 14.19 -46.80
C LEU A 238 2.77 15.32 -47.50
N MET A 239 3.89 14.98 -48.14
CA MET A 239 4.74 15.95 -48.85
C MET A 239 5.20 15.39 -50.19
N SER A 240 5.37 16.27 -51.17
CA SER A 240 6.00 15.90 -52.44
C SER A 240 7.51 15.71 -52.25
N PRO A 241 8.16 14.85 -53.06
CA PRO A 241 9.62 14.72 -53.06
C PRO A 241 10.31 16.07 -53.27
N ASN A 242 11.40 16.32 -52.55
CA ASN A 242 12.19 17.56 -52.60
C ASN A 242 11.44 18.86 -52.19
N SER A 243 10.33 18.75 -51.45
CA SER A 243 9.65 19.92 -50.85
C SER A 243 10.16 20.22 -49.43
N PHE A 244 9.98 21.46 -49.00
CA PHE A 244 10.32 21.93 -47.65
C PHE A 244 9.06 22.42 -46.93
N ILE A 245 8.88 21.99 -45.69
CA ILE A 245 7.82 22.50 -44.82
C ILE A 245 8.41 22.98 -43.49
N LYS A 246 7.99 24.16 -43.05
CA LYS A 246 8.36 24.68 -41.73
C LYS A 246 7.35 24.17 -40.71
N LEU A 247 7.79 23.25 -39.86
CA LEU A 247 6.96 22.73 -38.77
C LEU A 247 7.00 23.67 -37.57
N ARG A 248 5.82 24.03 -37.06
CA ARG A 248 5.66 24.78 -35.81
C ARG A 248 4.71 24.02 -34.91
N THR A 249 5.06 23.84 -33.64
CA THR A 249 4.21 23.20 -32.63
C THR A 249 3.64 24.23 -31.66
N ASN A 250 2.74 23.81 -30.77
CA ASN A 250 2.23 24.62 -29.65
C ASN A 250 3.22 24.75 -28.48
N ARG A 251 4.48 24.34 -28.68
CA ARG A 251 5.61 24.55 -27.78
C ARG A 251 6.59 25.54 -28.37
#